data_AF-A0A3C0CRZ8-F1
#
_entry.id   AF-A0A3C0CRZ8-F1
#
_cell.length_a   1.000
_cell.length_b   1.000
_cell.length_c   1.000
_cell.angle_alpha   90.00
_cell.angle_beta   90.00
_cell.angle_gamma   90.00
#
_symmetry.space_group_name_H-M   'P 1'
#
loop_
_entity.id
_entity.type
_entity.pdbx_description
1 polymer ?
#
loop_
_entity_poly.entity_id
_entity_poly.type
_entity_poly.pdbx_seq_one_letter_code
_entity_poly.pdbx_strand_id
1 'polypeptide(L)'
;MPGYITHILGEGRQEHMQGQDPLIKNRGVQLLRSGSVSQSIPLLEMALDQNPEDVELYLYLGMAYSMAGRNVESIDILENACSIAPGSAAVHYNLGVAYQKAGHISKAREAYVRSLNLDTGSDKAKKALDVVLKLQAGGADTEKAA
;
A
#
# COMPACT_ATOMS: atom_id res chain seq x y z
N MET A 1 52.43 35.26 12.22
CA MET A 1 53.11 34.42 11.21
C MET A 1 52.87 32.96 11.59
N PRO A 2 52.62 32.07 10.61
CA PRO A 2 51.50 31.13 10.62
C PRO A 2 51.90 29.66 10.83
N GLY A 3 50.91 28.81 11.13
CA GLY A 3 51.00 27.36 11.00
C GLY A 3 49.70 26.81 10.40
N TYR A 4 49.72 26.51 9.10
CA TYR A 4 48.72 25.73 8.38
C TYR A 4 49.20 24.28 8.31
N ILE A 5 48.31 23.31 8.50
CA ILE A 5 48.24 21.94 7.90
C ILE A 5 46.90 21.34 8.43
N THR A 6 45.76 21.42 7.72
CA THR A 6 45.12 20.45 6.77
C THR A 6 44.72 19.06 7.29
N HIS A 7 43.46 18.66 6.93
CA HIS A 7 42.89 17.30 6.71
C HIS A 7 42.34 16.51 7.96
N ILE A 8 41.16 15.85 8.04
CA ILE A 8 40.13 15.29 7.11
C ILE A 8 38.72 15.20 7.79
N LEU A 9 37.69 15.18 6.93
CA LEU A 9 36.25 14.92 7.12
C LEU A 9 35.80 13.84 8.12
N GLY A 10 34.62 14.07 8.70
CA GLY A 10 33.73 13.08 9.33
C GLY A 10 32.28 13.58 9.31
N GLU A 11 31.74 13.72 8.09
CA GLU A 11 30.33 13.59 7.66
C GLU A 11 29.26 13.75 8.77
N GLY A 12 28.49 14.83 8.81
CA GLY A 12 27.52 15.14 7.77
C GLY A 12 26.23 14.32 7.94
N ARG A 13 25.47 14.56 9.02
CA ARG A 13 24.02 14.33 9.02
C ARG A 13 23.31 15.10 10.15
N GLN A 14 23.42 16.42 10.10
CA GLN A 14 22.41 17.29 10.68
C GLN A 14 21.25 17.34 9.66
N GLU A 15 20.39 16.33 9.63
CA GLU A 15 19.13 16.40 8.88
C GLU A 15 18.01 16.83 9.84
N HIS A 16 18.16 18.05 10.39
CA HIS A 16 17.02 18.86 10.77
C HIS A 16 16.35 19.33 9.46
N MET A 17 15.68 18.41 8.76
CA MET A 17 14.88 18.74 7.58
C MET A 17 13.43 18.93 8.03
N GLN A 18 13.09 20.15 8.43
CA GLN A 18 11.69 20.59 8.37
C GLN A 18 11.32 20.67 6.89
N GLY A 19 10.72 19.60 6.39
CA GLY A 19 10.36 19.45 4.98
C GLY A 19 10.41 17.99 4.64
N GLN A 20 9.22 17.37 4.57
CA GLN A 20 8.90 16.10 3.92
C GLN A 20 10.11 15.45 3.27
N ASP A 21 10.58 14.32 3.79
CA ASP A 21 11.75 13.65 3.23
C ASP A 21 11.31 12.63 2.15
N PRO A 22 11.21 13.02 0.86
CA PRO A 22 10.87 12.08 -0.21
C PRO A 22 11.88 10.94 -0.31
N LEU A 23 13.06 11.05 0.30
CA LEU A 23 14.03 9.97 0.36
C LEU A 23 13.49 8.78 1.15
N ILE A 24 12.76 9.03 2.25
CA ILE A 24 12.20 7.95 3.09
C ILE A 24 11.08 7.23 2.34
N LYS A 25 10.15 7.97 1.71
CA LYS A 25 9.13 7.40 0.80
C LYS A 25 9.78 6.59 -0.30
N ASN A 26 10.73 7.17 -1.02
CA ASN A 26 11.41 6.51 -2.15
C ASN A 26 12.15 5.24 -1.70
N ARG A 27 12.81 5.27 -0.55
CA ARG A 27 13.51 4.11 0.02
C ARG A 27 12.54 3.02 0.43
N GLY A 28 11.44 3.37 1.11
CA GLY A 28 10.37 2.43 1.47
C GLY A 28 9.78 1.74 0.24
N VAL A 29 9.46 2.50 -0.80
CA VAL A 29 8.94 1.96 -2.07
C VAL A 29 9.96 1.07 -2.77
N GLN A 30 11.24 1.44 -2.79
CA GLN A 30 12.30 0.61 -3.37
C GLN A 30 12.44 -0.73 -2.64
N LEU A 31 12.41 -0.71 -1.30
CA LEU A 31 12.47 -1.94 -0.49
C LEU A 31 11.26 -2.83 -0.70
N LEU A 32 10.07 -2.24 -0.83
CA LEU A 32 8.85 -2.98 -1.15
C LEU A 32 8.98 -3.68 -2.51
N ARG A 33 9.50 -2.97 -3.52
CA ARG A 33 9.75 -3.50 -4.86
C ARG A 33 10.82 -4.58 -4.89
N SER A 34 11.83 -4.50 -4.03
CA SER A 34 12.85 -5.56 -3.89
C SER A 34 12.38 -6.76 -3.09
N GLY A 35 11.13 -6.77 -2.62
CA GLY A 35 10.57 -7.84 -1.78
C GLY A 35 11.01 -7.77 -0.32
N SER A 36 11.74 -6.73 0.08
CA SER A 36 12.19 -6.49 1.46
C SER A 36 11.07 -5.88 2.31
N VAL A 37 9.92 -6.55 2.34
CA VAL A 37 8.65 -6.05 2.91
C VAL A 37 8.79 -5.65 4.38
N SER A 38 9.48 -6.46 5.18
CA SER A 38 9.67 -6.18 6.61
C SER A 38 10.46 -4.90 6.88
N GLN A 39 11.34 -4.49 5.95
CA GLN A 39 12.12 -3.26 6.06
C GLN A 39 11.39 -2.06 5.42
N SER A 40 10.48 -2.30 4.46
CA SER A 40 9.72 -1.22 3.83
C SER A 40 8.64 -0.65 4.74
N ILE A 41 7.96 -1.49 5.52
CA ILE A 41 6.85 -1.08 6.40
C ILE A 41 7.24 0.09 7.32
N PRO A 42 8.30 -0.01 8.16
CA PRO A 42 8.63 1.07 9.08
C PRO A 42 9.01 2.38 8.36
N LEU A 43 9.64 2.30 7.18
CA LEU A 43 9.95 3.50 6.40
C LEU A 43 8.70 4.13 5.80
N LEU A 44 7.75 3.32 5.33
CA LEU A 44 6.48 3.82 4.80
C LEU A 44 5.58 4.41 5.90
N GLU A 45 5.58 3.81 7.10
CA GLU A 45 4.91 4.36 8.30
C GLU A 45 5.51 5.71 8.70
N MET A 46 6.85 5.82 8.76
CA MET A 46 7.53 7.08 9.03
C MET A 46 7.23 8.15 7.96
N ALA A 47 7.23 7.75 6.68
CA ALA A 47 6.87 8.68 5.61
C ALA A 47 5.42 9.14 5.73
N LEU A 48 4.52 8.26 6.17
CA LEU A 48 3.10 8.59 6.35
C LEU A 48 2.88 9.52 7.54
N ASP A 49 3.62 9.34 8.63
CA ASP A 49 3.60 10.27 9.77
C ASP A 49 4.02 11.70 9.36
N GLN A 50 4.98 11.81 8.44
CA GLN A 50 5.39 13.10 7.88
C GLN A 50 4.36 13.69 6.89
N ASN A 51 3.58 12.86 6.21
CA ASN A 51 2.59 13.30 5.24
C ASN A 51 1.31 12.42 5.29
N PRO A 52 0.41 12.67 6.26
CA PRO A 52 -0.77 11.84 6.49
C PRO A 52 -1.85 11.99 5.40
N GLU A 53 -1.69 12.92 4.45
CA GLU A 53 -2.63 13.12 3.34
C GLU A 53 -2.16 12.46 2.03
N ASP A 54 -0.96 11.86 2.01
CA ASP A 54 -0.41 11.20 0.82
C ASP A 54 -1.04 9.82 0.61
N VAL A 55 -2.08 9.78 -0.23
CA VAL A 55 -2.80 8.56 -0.61
C VAL A 55 -1.85 7.48 -1.15
N GLU A 56 -0.76 7.85 -1.84
CA GLU A 56 0.19 6.84 -2.34
C GLU A 56 0.89 6.10 -1.21
N LEU A 57 1.18 6.76 -0.09
CA LEU A 57 1.80 6.12 1.07
C LEU A 57 0.87 5.08 1.69
N TYR A 58 -0.43 5.39 1.81
CA TYR A 58 -1.41 4.38 2.23
C TYR A 58 -1.48 3.20 1.26
N LEU A 59 -1.41 3.44 -0.05
CA LEU A 59 -1.38 2.37 -1.06
C LEU A 59 -0.14 1.48 -0.90
N TYR A 60 1.04 2.07 -0.76
CA TYR A 60 2.29 1.33 -0.56
C TYR A 60 2.31 0.56 0.76
N LEU A 61 1.84 1.17 1.84
CA LEU A 61 1.77 0.52 3.14
C LEU A 61 0.74 -0.62 3.15
N GLY A 62 -0.43 -0.41 2.51
CA GLY A 62 -1.43 -1.45 2.29
C GLY A 62 -0.90 -2.62 1.48
N MET A 63 -0.16 -2.36 0.38
CA MET A 63 0.52 -3.39 -0.39
C MET A 63 1.57 -4.14 0.46
N ALA A 64 2.36 -3.42 1.25
CA ALA A 64 3.38 -4.01 2.12
C ALA A 64 2.76 -4.95 3.17
N TYR A 65 1.72 -4.52 3.89
CA TYR A 65 1.01 -5.38 4.84
C TYR A 65 0.38 -6.60 4.15
N SER A 66 -0.20 -6.40 2.97
CA SER A 66 -0.77 -7.49 2.15
C SER A 66 0.28 -8.52 1.72
N MET A 67 1.51 -8.09 1.43
CA MET A 67 2.62 -8.99 1.11
C MET A 67 3.20 -9.68 2.35
N ALA A 68 3.11 -9.03 3.51
CA ALA A 68 3.49 -9.60 4.81
C ALA A 68 2.45 -10.57 5.39
N GLY A 69 1.31 -10.77 4.72
CA GLY A 69 0.18 -11.56 5.24
C GLY A 69 -0.64 -10.86 6.34
N ARG A 70 -0.32 -9.60 6.63
CA ARG A 70 -1.02 -8.74 7.60
C ARG A 70 -2.28 -8.14 6.96
N ASN A 71 -3.22 -9.01 6.55
CA ASN A 71 -4.36 -8.62 5.72
C ASN A 71 -5.32 -7.64 6.43
N VAL A 72 -5.50 -7.77 7.74
CA VAL A 72 -6.37 -6.87 8.53
C VAL A 72 -5.82 -5.44 8.52
N GLU A 73 -4.52 -5.29 8.75
CA GLU A 73 -3.86 -3.97 8.75
C GLU A 73 -3.79 -3.37 7.36
N SER A 74 -3.65 -4.22 6.33
CA SER A 74 -3.79 -3.81 4.94
C SER A 74 -5.18 -3.25 4.63
N ILE A 75 -6.25 -3.84 5.18
CA ILE A 75 -7.62 -3.33 5.02
C ILE A 75 -7.75 -1.97 5.71
N ASP A 76 -7.38 -1.89 6.98
CA ASP A 76 -7.53 -0.68 7.80
C ASP A 76 -6.83 0.54 7.16
N ILE A 77 -5.56 0.37 6.75
CA ILE A 77 -4.80 1.45 6.12
C ILE A 77 -5.39 1.88 4.77
N LEU A 78 -5.96 0.95 4.00
CA LEU A 78 -6.57 1.25 2.71
C LEU A 78 -7.99 1.82 2.85
N GLU A 79 -8.71 1.53 3.94
CA GLU A 79 -9.98 2.19 4.27
C GLU A 79 -9.76 3.65 4.66
N ASN A 80 -8.67 3.95 5.39
CA ASN A 80 -8.23 5.32 5.62
C ASN A 80 -7.91 6.03 4.30
N ALA A 81 -7.18 5.37 3.39
CA ALA A 81 -6.93 5.90 2.05
C ALA A 81 -8.23 6.18 1.27
N CYS A 82 -9.24 5.33 1.42
CA CYS A 82 -10.53 5.48 0.77
C CYS A 82 -11.33 6.66 1.33
N SER A 83 -11.15 6.98 2.61
CA SER A 83 -11.76 8.16 3.25
C SER A 83 -11.14 9.46 2.73
N ILE A 84 -9.83 9.45 2.44
CA ILE A 84 -9.10 10.61 1.89
C ILE A 84 -9.39 10.78 0.38
N ALA A 85 -9.36 9.68 -0.37
CA ALA A 85 -9.54 9.69 -1.82
C ALA A 85 -10.59 8.67 -2.29
N PRO A 86 -11.89 8.93 -2.04
CA PRO A 86 -12.97 7.99 -2.39
C PRO A 86 -13.12 7.76 -3.90
N GLY A 87 -12.59 8.67 -4.73
CA GLY A 87 -12.56 8.56 -6.20
C GLY A 87 -11.33 7.85 -6.77
N SER A 88 -10.42 7.33 -5.94
CA SER A 88 -9.21 6.67 -6.43
C SER A 88 -9.48 5.21 -6.81
N ALA A 89 -9.47 4.91 -8.11
CA ALA A 89 -9.61 3.55 -8.62
C ALA A 89 -8.53 2.61 -8.06
N ALA A 90 -7.32 3.13 -7.80
CA ALA A 90 -6.21 2.38 -7.24
C ALA A 90 -6.46 1.97 -5.79
N VAL A 91 -7.08 2.83 -4.97
CA VAL A 91 -7.44 2.51 -3.58
C VAL A 91 -8.46 1.39 -3.55
N HIS A 92 -9.54 1.51 -4.33
CA HIS A 92 -10.56 0.46 -4.41
C HIS A 92 -10.02 -0.88 -4.93
N TYR A 93 -9.08 -0.85 -5.89
CA TYR A 93 -8.41 -2.07 -6.36
C TYR A 93 -7.60 -2.73 -5.24
N ASN A 94 -6.77 -1.96 -4.53
CA ASN A 94 -5.93 -2.52 -3.46
C ASN A 94 -6.78 -2.99 -2.26
N LEU A 95 -7.88 -2.31 -1.94
CA LEU A 95 -8.88 -2.80 -0.96
C LEU A 95 -9.43 -4.16 -1.39
N GLY A 96 -9.79 -4.30 -2.68
CA GLY A 96 -10.25 -5.57 -3.23
C GLY A 96 -9.23 -6.70 -3.04
N VAL A 97 -7.94 -6.41 -3.29
CA VAL A 97 -6.84 -7.38 -3.08
C VAL A 97 -6.72 -7.75 -1.61
N ALA A 98 -6.76 -6.77 -0.71
CA ALA A 98 -6.66 -7.00 0.73
C ALA A 98 -7.83 -7.85 1.25
N TYR A 99 -9.06 -7.52 0.85
CA TYR A 99 -10.26 -8.29 1.18
C TYR A 99 -10.23 -9.70 0.62
N GLN A 100 -9.76 -9.88 -0.62
CA GLN A 100 -9.64 -11.19 -1.24
C GLN A 100 -8.66 -12.08 -0.46
N LYS A 101 -7.50 -11.54 -0.06
CA LYS A 101 -6.52 -12.28 0.75
C LYS A 101 -7.00 -12.56 2.18
N ALA A 102 -7.84 -11.69 2.73
CA ALA A 102 -8.51 -11.91 4.01
C ALA A 102 -9.67 -12.92 3.93
N GLY A 103 -10.03 -13.40 2.74
CA GLY A 103 -11.16 -14.32 2.53
C GLY A 103 -12.54 -13.63 2.49
N HIS A 104 -12.59 -12.30 2.56
CA HIS A 104 -13.82 -11.52 2.44
C HIS A 104 -14.22 -11.33 0.97
N ILE A 105 -14.60 -12.42 0.30
CA ILE A 105 -14.88 -12.48 -1.14
C ILE A 105 -15.97 -11.49 -1.57
N SER A 106 -17.05 -11.34 -0.79
CA SER A 106 -18.12 -10.39 -1.11
C SER A 106 -17.64 -8.93 -1.10
N LYS A 107 -16.88 -8.53 -0.06
CA LYS A 107 -16.30 -7.18 0.03
C LYS A 107 -15.25 -6.93 -1.06
N ALA A 108 -14.45 -7.95 -1.37
CA ALA A 108 -13.47 -7.88 -2.46
C ALA A 108 -14.14 -7.58 -3.81
N ARG A 109 -15.26 -8.26 -4.09
CA ARG A 109 -16.07 -8.02 -5.29
C ARG A 109 -16.56 -6.57 -5.36
N GLU A 110 -17.14 -6.07 -4.28
CA GLU A 110 -17.65 -4.69 -4.21
C GLU A 110 -16.54 -3.66 -4.48
N ALA A 111 -15.37 -3.84 -3.86
CA ALA A 111 -14.21 -2.98 -4.05
C ALA A 111 -13.70 -3.02 -5.50
N TYR A 112 -13.58 -4.21 -6.12
CA TYR A 112 -13.18 -4.31 -7.52
C TYR A 112 -14.19 -3.71 -8.49
N VAL A 113 -15.50 -3.86 -8.24
CA VAL A 113 -16.55 -3.20 -9.02
C VAL A 113 -16.43 -1.68 -8.90
N ARG A 114 -16.20 -1.17 -7.69
CA ARG A 114 -16.00 0.28 -7.47
C ARG A 114 -14.78 0.81 -8.21
N SER A 115 -13.68 0.06 -8.19
CA SER A 115 -12.47 0.37 -8.96
C SER A 115 -12.76 0.43 -10.46
N LEU A 116 -13.50 -0.54 -11.01
CA LEU A 116 -13.90 -0.56 -12.43
C LEU A 116 -14.86 0.54 -12.83
N ASN A 117 -15.74 0.97 -11.94
CA ASN A 117 -16.62 2.11 -12.21
C ASN A 117 -15.85 3.44 -12.28
N LEU A 118 -14.73 3.53 -11.55
CA LEU A 118 -13.85 4.71 -11.57
C LEU A 118 -12.84 4.66 -12.72
N ASP A 119 -12.34 3.47 -13.06
CA ASP A 119 -11.48 3.22 -14.22
C ASP A 119 -11.96 1.99 -14.99
N THR A 120 -12.83 2.23 -15.97
CA THR A 120 -13.41 1.19 -16.84
C THR A 120 -12.39 0.51 -17.75
N GLY A 121 -11.20 1.10 -17.88
CA GLY A 121 -10.07 0.58 -18.65
C GLY A 121 -9.17 -0.38 -17.89
N SER A 122 -9.35 -0.55 -16.58
CA SER A 122 -8.45 -1.35 -15.74
C SER A 122 -8.57 -2.85 -16.01
N ASP A 123 -7.69 -3.38 -16.88
CA ASP A 123 -7.53 -4.83 -17.10
C ASP A 123 -7.24 -5.59 -15.81
N LYS A 124 -6.49 -4.97 -14.88
CA LYS A 124 -6.17 -5.56 -13.58
C LYS A 124 -7.43 -5.78 -12.75
N ALA A 125 -8.28 -4.75 -12.63
CA ALA A 125 -9.51 -4.86 -11.85
C ALA A 125 -10.52 -5.83 -12.50
N LYS A 126 -10.61 -5.88 -13.84
CA LYS A 126 -11.45 -6.86 -14.56
C LYS A 126 -11.02 -8.29 -14.27
N LYS A 127 -9.72 -8.57 -14.38
CA LYS A 127 -9.16 -9.91 -14.09
C LYS A 127 -9.35 -10.28 -12.62
N ALA A 128 -9.10 -9.34 -11.71
CA ALA A 128 -9.28 -9.59 -10.28
C ALA A 128 -10.75 -9.86 -9.91
N LEU A 129 -11.70 -9.14 -10.53
CA LEU A 129 -13.13 -9.39 -10.36
C LEU A 129 -13.53 -10.78 -10.88
N ASP A 130 -13.06 -11.20 -12.06
CA ASP A 130 -13.32 -12.54 -12.60
C ASP A 130 -12.84 -13.64 -11.65
N VAL A 131 -11.64 -13.49 -11.07
CA VAL A 131 -11.11 -14.42 -10.07
C VAL A 131 -12.01 -14.48 -8.85
N VAL A 132 -12.44 -13.34 -8.30
CA VAL A 132 -13.33 -13.30 -7.14
C VAL A 132 -14.70 -13.91 -7.43
N LEU A 133 -15.26 -13.69 -8.63
CA LEU A 133 -16.54 -14.30 -9.02
C LEU A 133 -16.45 -15.83 -9.10
N LYS A 134 -15.34 -16.37 -9.61
CA LYS A 134 -15.08 -17.82 -9.62
C LYS A 134 -14.95 -18.39 -8.21
N LEU A 135 -14.24 -17.69 -7.32
CA LEU A 135 -14.12 -18.08 -5.91
C LEU A 135 -15.50 -18.05 -5.21
N GLN A 136 -16.34 -17.07 -5.52
CA GLN A 136 -17.68 -16.98 -4.97
C GLN A 136 -18.60 -18.10 -5.47
N ALA A 137 -18.49 -18.46 -6.77
CA ALA A 137 -19.25 -19.56 -7.35
C ALA A 137 -18.87 -20.91 -6.73
N GLY A 138 -17.57 -21.18 -6.56
CA GLY A 138 -17.10 -22.42 -5.94
C GLY A 138 -17.40 -22.53 -4.44
N GLY A 139 -17.57 -21.42 -3.72
CA GLY A 139 -17.99 -21.39 -2.31
C GLY A 139 -19.50 -21.58 -2.11
N ALA A 140 -20.32 -21.10 -3.04
CA ALA A 140 -21.78 -21.21 -2.96
C ALA A 140 -22.28 -22.67 -3.03
N ASP A 141 -21.51 -23.57 -3.63
CA ASP A 141 -21.79 -25.01 -3.64
C ASP A 141 -21.52 -25.70 -2.28
N THR A 142 -20.75 -25.07 -1.37
CA THR A 142 -20.40 -25.66 -0.07
C THR A 142 -21.32 -25.25 1.08
N GLU A 143 -22.01 -24.10 0.99
CA GLU A 143 -22.96 -23.65 2.01
C GLU A 143 -24.40 -24.14 1.79
N LYS A 144 -24.72 -24.69 0.61
CA LYS A 144 -26.08 -25.20 0.31
C LYS A 144 -26.30 -26.68 0.66
N ALA A 145 -25.33 -27.32 1.32
CA ALA A 145 -25.32 -28.75 1.64
C ALA A 145 -25.20 -29.06 3.15
N ALA A 146 -25.54 -28.11 4.03
CA ALA A 146 -25.60 -28.32 5.48
C ALA A 146 -27.04 -28.16 6.01
#